data_AF-A0A1V6K6R2-F1
#
_entry.id   AF-A0A1V6K6R2-F1
#
_cell.length_a   1.000
_cell.length_b   1.000
_cell.length_c   1.000
_cell.angle_alpha   90.00
_cell.angle_beta   90.00
_cell.angle_gamma   90.00
#
_symmetry.space_group_name_H-M   'P 1'
#
loop_
_entity.id
_entity.type
_entity.pdbx_description
1 polymer ?
#
loop_
_entity_poly.entity_id
_entity_poly.type
_entity_poly.pdbx_seq_one_letter_code
_entity_poly.pdbx_strand_id
1 'polypeptide(L)'
;MRSLFLLMVVTVLAVGGSISPNLRPLLADAGENDLLPVFVLARGGLDGAWVASATAGMSRADRQAFVVDALKDYAEVSLAGIVDEIESRTGGSSSSLKTHWLANAVYCEATPELIAALASRSDVLLVESAADPEAGLIEPIDMHPATPDELDRAIVWSVTKINADDVWALGYDGTGVIVGVIDTGVNYNHIDLANNMWSDSQGHCGYDFYDNDWDPMDDNDHGTHCAGSIVGDGTGGTQTGVAPGAQCMALRINYYSGGESTWIEAMEFGADNGAAVLSMSLGTSHGNMTLRTAEANLLTAGVFHSVAAANSGPNPGTVLSSGDAPPPWFHPQQTQHGGQTAVVTVGATDSNDTVASFSSRGPVTWWSDYTVSAPLIDPDISAPGVNVVSTARTGGYMTMSGTSMATPHVAGVAALMLDANPNLTVAQIDQIMEQTALDLLPTGKDNATGSGRIDALAAVQAALLVRVEESVGLVPAPGVLMSAINPNPVSGSAMFQLYTGEAGRARIEVFDLTGRIVSDIPSGDIASGTHSFIWNLPEGMGNGIYFIRSTVNGVSDTARMTVVR
;
A
#
# COMPACT_ATOMS: atom_id res chain seq x y z
N MET A 1 13.73 1.61 64.86
CA MET A 1 13.99 2.50 63.70
C MET A 1 12.79 2.40 62.78
N ARG A 2 12.00 3.46 62.63
CA ARG A 2 10.91 3.52 61.65
C ARG A 2 11.53 3.97 60.33
N SER A 3 11.67 3.07 59.36
CA SER A 3 12.08 3.44 58.01
C SER A 3 10.87 3.98 57.26
N LEU A 4 10.91 5.28 56.96
CA LEU A 4 10.11 5.94 55.94
C LEU A 4 10.37 5.21 54.60
N PHE A 5 9.35 4.59 54.00
CA PHE A 5 9.39 4.26 52.58
C PHE A 5 8.92 5.50 51.82
N LEU A 6 9.85 6.10 51.10
CA LEU A 6 9.61 7.17 50.14
C LEU A 6 8.77 6.58 48.99
N LEU A 7 7.51 6.99 48.88
CA LEU A 7 6.65 6.65 47.75
C LEU A 7 7.21 7.37 46.51
N MET A 8 7.96 6.64 45.68
CA MET A 8 8.38 7.14 44.37
C MET A 8 7.17 7.04 43.44
N VAL A 9 6.42 8.14 43.33
CA VAL A 9 5.37 8.29 42.33
C VAL A 9 6.05 8.30 40.97
N VAL A 10 6.03 7.17 40.27
CA VAL A 10 6.32 7.15 38.84
C VAL A 10 5.03 7.55 38.14
N THR A 11 4.90 8.84 37.85
CA THR A 11 3.98 9.33 36.82
C THR A 11 4.34 8.63 35.51
N VAL A 12 3.61 7.58 35.13
CA VAL A 12 3.59 7.13 33.75
C VAL A 12 2.83 8.22 33.01
N LEU A 13 3.59 9.17 32.46
CA LEU A 13 3.04 10.18 31.56
C LEU A 13 2.41 9.42 30.40
N ALA A 14 1.11 9.60 30.19
CA ALA A 14 0.51 9.31 28.89
C ALA A 14 1.32 10.12 27.87
N VAL A 15 2.16 9.45 27.10
CA VAL A 15 2.94 10.11 26.07
C VAL A 15 1.95 10.34 24.93
N GLY A 16 1.60 11.59 24.69
CA GLY A 16 0.81 11.96 23.51
C GLY A 16 1.50 11.50 22.23
N GLY A 17 0.78 11.57 21.11
CA GLY A 17 1.37 11.51 19.78
C GLY A 17 2.52 12.50 19.56
N SER A 18 3.12 12.43 18.38
CA SER A 18 4.20 13.33 17.99
C SER A 18 3.79 14.20 16.81
N ILE A 19 4.42 15.37 16.68
CA ILE A 19 4.33 16.20 15.47
C ILE A 19 5.55 15.89 14.61
N SER A 20 5.30 15.57 13.33
CA SER A 20 6.35 15.19 12.38
C SER A 20 7.39 16.30 12.24
N PRO A 21 8.67 15.97 11.98
CA PRO A 21 9.72 16.97 11.79
C PRO A 21 9.38 17.99 10.68
N ASN A 22 8.70 17.57 9.62
CA ASN A 22 8.37 18.42 8.48
C ASN A 22 7.21 19.39 8.76
N LEU A 23 6.31 19.02 9.69
CA LEU A 23 5.21 19.90 10.10
C LEU A 23 5.65 20.99 11.10
N ARG A 24 6.73 20.78 11.85
CA ARG A 24 7.19 21.72 12.89
C ARG A 24 7.56 23.11 12.35
N PRO A 25 8.34 23.26 11.25
CA PRO A 25 8.60 24.56 10.66
C PRO A 25 7.32 25.27 10.19
N LEU A 26 6.40 24.54 9.54
CA LEU A 26 5.13 25.09 9.08
C LEU A 26 4.30 25.65 10.24
N LEU A 27 4.25 24.94 11.37
CA LEU A 27 3.58 25.42 12.59
C LEU A 27 4.24 26.66 13.20
N ALA A 28 5.57 26.79 13.07
CA ALA A 28 6.29 27.94 13.62
C ALA A 28 6.06 29.23 12.81
N ASP A 29 5.80 29.08 11.51
CA ASP A 29 5.54 30.19 10.58
C ASP A 29 4.05 30.56 10.47
N ALA A 30 3.15 29.64 10.83
CA ALA A 30 1.70 29.83 10.76
C ALA A 30 1.15 30.80 11.82
N GLY A 31 0.17 31.62 11.43
CA GLY A 31 -0.66 32.41 12.33
C GLY A 31 -1.66 31.55 13.12
N GLU A 32 -2.18 32.08 14.23
CA GLU A 32 -3.07 31.35 15.16
C GLU A 32 -4.34 30.76 14.48
N ASN A 33 -4.83 31.42 13.43
CA ASN A 33 -6.04 31.03 12.71
C ASN A 33 -5.74 30.42 11.32
N ASP A 34 -4.46 30.25 10.96
CA ASP A 34 -4.11 29.64 9.69
C ASP A 34 -4.48 28.17 9.74
N LEU A 35 -5.08 27.68 8.66
CA LEU A 35 -5.47 26.29 8.51
C LEU A 35 -4.37 25.56 7.74
N LEU A 36 -3.78 24.54 8.37
CA LEU A 36 -2.76 23.70 7.76
C LEU A 36 -3.36 22.33 7.43
N PRO A 37 -3.17 21.82 6.20
CA PRO A 37 -3.58 20.45 5.85
C PRO A 37 -2.68 19.45 6.57
N VAL A 38 -3.29 18.54 7.32
CA VAL A 38 -2.58 17.53 8.11
C VAL A 38 -3.24 16.16 8.02
N PHE A 39 -2.41 15.12 8.11
CA PHE A 39 -2.84 13.78 8.46
C PHE A 39 -2.64 13.56 9.95
N VAL A 40 -3.66 13.00 10.59
CA VAL A 40 -3.68 12.61 12.00
C VAL A 40 -3.75 11.09 12.04
N LEU A 41 -2.59 10.44 12.17
CA LEU A 41 -2.50 8.98 12.18
C LEU A 41 -2.83 8.48 13.58
N ALA A 42 -3.80 7.56 13.66
CA ALA A 42 -4.12 6.88 14.90
C ALA A 42 -3.08 5.81 15.23
N ARG A 43 -2.97 5.49 16.52
CA ARG A 43 -2.07 4.47 17.03
C ARG A 43 -2.66 3.08 16.81
N GLY A 44 -1.78 2.15 16.42
CA GLY A 44 -2.14 0.75 16.17
C GLY A 44 -2.55 0.51 14.73
N GLY A 45 -2.77 -0.76 14.40
CA GLY A 45 -3.16 -1.24 13.09
C GLY A 45 -3.47 -2.73 13.15
N LEU A 46 -3.91 -3.29 12.02
CA LEU A 46 -4.10 -4.73 11.92
C LEU A 46 -2.75 -5.47 12.01
N ASP A 47 -2.76 -6.62 12.68
CA ASP A 47 -1.60 -7.51 12.73
C ASP A 47 -1.54 -8.32 11.43
N GLY A 48 -0.51 -8.06 10.61
CA GLY A 48 -0.30 -8.77 9.35
C GLY A 48 -0.14 -10.29 9.51
N ALA A 49 0.38 -10.78 10.64
CA ALA A 49 0.49 -12.21 10.91
C ALA A 49 -0.88 -12.84 11.18
N TRP A 50 -1.75 -12.11 11.89
CA TRP A 50 -3.14 -12.52 12.07
C TRP A 50 -3.88 -12.54 10.73
N VAL A 51 -3.74 -11.50 9.90
CA VAL A 51 -4.34 -11.48 8.56
C VAL A 51 -3.86 -12.65 7.71
N ALA A 52 -2.55 -12.91 7.68
CA ALA A 52 -1.98 -14.01 6.91
C ALA A 52 -2.54 -15.38 7.35
N SER A 53 -2.73 -15.57 8.66
CA SER A 53 -3.36 -16.78 9.21
C SER A 53 -4.85 -16.86 8.89
N ALA A 54 -5.59 -15.76 9.07
CA ALA A 54 -7.04 -15.69 8.85
C ALA A 54 -7.43 -15.86 7.37
N THR A 55 -6.54 -15.46 6.46
CA THR A 55 -6.77 -15.51 5.01
C THR A 55 -6.06 -16.70 4.34
N ALA A 56 -5.49 -17.62 5.12
CA ALA A 56 -4.81 -18.79 4.59
C ALA A 56 -5.77 -19.64 3.73
N GLY A 57 -5.38 -19.89 2.47
CA GLY A 57 -6.17 -20.68 1.52
C GLY A 57 -7.36 -19.96 0.90
N MET A 58 -7.59 -18.67 1.22
CA MET A 58 -8.54 -17.84 0.48
C MET A 58 -8.05 -17.57 -0.94
N SER A 59 -8.98 -17.36 -1.87
CA SER A 59 -8.63 -16.77 -3.16
C SER A 59 -8.12 -15.33 -2.95
N ARG A 60 -7.39 -14.77 -3.93
CA ARG A 60 -6.95 -13.36 -3.88
C ARG A 60 -8.11 -12.41 -3.62
N ALA A 61 -9.23 -12.58 -4.34
CA ALA A 61 -10.40 -11.73 -4.22
C ALA A 61 -11.06 -11.83 -2.84
N ASP A 62 -11.19 -13.05 -2.29
CA ASP A 62 -11.76 -13.25 -0.95
C ASP A 62 -10.85 -12.67 0.14
N ARG A 63 -9.52 -12.85 0.01
CA ARG A 63 -8.54 -12.23 0.89
C ARG A 63 -8.64 -10.71 0.85
N GLN A 64 -8.68 -10.13 -0.35
CA GLN A 64 -8.79 -8.69 -0.54
C GLN A 64 -10.05 -8.15 0.14
N ALA A 65 -11.21 -8.73 -0.13
CA ALA A 65 -12.47 -8.34 0.49
C ALA A 65 -12.40 -8.44 2.03
N PHE A 66 -11.90 -9.56 2.56
CA PHE A 66 -11.74 -9.75 4.01
C PHE A 66 -10.86 -8.68 4.65
N VAL A 67 -9.72 -8.37 4.02
CA VAL A 67 -8.77 -7.39 4.57
C VAL A 67 -9.33 -5.97 4.48
N VAL A 68 -9.98 -5.62 3.38
CA VAL A 68 -10.64 -4.32 3.20
C VAL A 68 -11.70 -4.12 4.29
N ASP A 69 -12.59 -5.11 4.50
CA ASP A 69 -13.61 -5.04 5.55
C ASP A 69 -12.97 -4.91 6.94
N ALA A 70 -11.95 -5.72 7.25
CA ALA A 70 -11.27 -5.66 8.54
C ALA A 70 -10.57 -4.31 8.80
N LEU A 71 -10.00 -3.68 7.76
CA LEU A 71 -9.37 -2.37 7.87
C LEU A 71 -10.40 -1.27 8.08
N LYS A 72 -11.53 -1.31 7.36
CA LYS A 72 -12.65 -0.37 7.51
C LYS A 72 -13.25 -0.45 8.91
N ASP A 73 -13.56 -1.66 9.39
CA ASP A 73 -14.09 -1.90 10.73
C ASP A 73 -13.13 -1.40 11.82
N TYR A 74 -11.83 -1.65 11.63
CA TYR A 74 -10.80 -1.17 12.55
C TYR A 74 -10.73 0.36 12.57
N ALA A 75 -10.68 0.99 11.40
CA ALA A 75 -10.60 2.44 11.25
C ALA A 75 -11.83 3.16 11.79
N GLU A 76 -13.04 2.63 11.59
CA GLU A 76 -14.27 3.21 12.15
C GLU A 76 -14.17 3.34 13.68
N VAL A 77 -13.68 2.29 14.35
CA VAL A 77 -13.56 2.27 15.81
C VAL A 77 -12.38 3.11 16.31
N SER A 78 -11.22 3.00 15.68
CA SER A 78 -9.99 3.68 16.12
C SER A 78 -10.03 5.19 15.88
N LEU A 79 -10.72 5.65 14.82
CA LEU A 79 -10.76 7.06 14.44
C LEU A 79 -11.92 7.83 15.07
N ALA A 80 -12.96 7.16 15.56
CA ALA A 80 -14.18 7.80 16.09
C ALA A 80 -13.88 8.93 17.08
N GLY A 81 -13.04 8.67 18.09
CA GLY A 81 -12.73 9.67 19.11
C GLY A 81 -11.89 10.85 18.58
N ILE A 82 -11.11 10.66 17.51
CA ILE A 82 -10.32 11.72 16.86
C ILE A 82 -11.26 12.58 16.02
N VAL A 83 -12.14 11.96 15.23
CA VAL A 83 -13.17 12.62 14.42
C VAL A 83 -14.08 13.48 15.31
N ASP A 84 -14.61 12.90 16.39
CA ASP A 84 -15.46 13.61 17.37
C ASP A 84 -14.77 14.89 17.90
N GLU A 85 -13.47 14.82 18.21
CA GLU A 85 -12.73 15.97 18.69
C GLU A 85 -12.59 17.06 17.61
N ILE A 86 -12.23 16.68 16.38
CA ILE A 86 -12.08 17.61 15.27
C ILE A 86 -13.43 18.29 14.97
N GLU A 87 -14.52 17.53 14.88
CA GLU A 87 -15.85 18.07 14.63
C GLU A 87 -16.31 19.01 15.76
N SER A 88 -16.09 18.62 17.02
CA SER A 88 -16.50 19.45 18.17
C SER A 88 -15.79 20.80 18.21
N ARG A 89 -14.52 20.86 17.77
CA ARG A 89 -13.70 22.08 17.77
C ARG A 89 -13.89 22.93 16.51
N THR A 90 -14.31 22.32 15.40
CA THR A 90 -14.63 23.00 14.13
C THR A 90 -16.11 23.37 14.00
N GLY A 91 -16.95 23.01 14.98
CA GLY A 91 -18.38 23.26 14.97
C GLY A 91 -19.15 22.41 13.95
N GLY A 92 -18.65 21.21 13.63
CA GLY A 92 -19.23 20.30 12.64
C GLY A 92 -19.14 20.80 11.19
N SER A 93 -18.30 21.82 10.93
CA SER A 93 -18.22 22.52 9.65
C SER A 93 -16.94 22.24 8.86
N SER A 94 -16.15 21.23 9.24
CA SER A 94 -14.97 20.84 8.45
C SER A 94 -15.43 20.11 7.19
N SER A 95 -15.73 20.87 6.13
CA SER A 95 -15.98 20.33 4.79
C SER A 95 -14.78 19.59 4.19
N SER A 96 -13.63 19.63 4.87
CA SER A 96 -12.36 19.01 4.47
C SER A 96 -11.98 17.78 5.32
N LEU A 97 -12.80 17.35 6.28
CA LEU A 97 -12.50 16.15 7.07
C LEU A 97 -12.71 14.89 6.21
N LYS A 98 -11.68 14.06 6.12
CA LYS A 98 -11.72 12.76 5.43
C LYS A 98 -11.07 11.70 6.29
N THR A 99 -11.69 10.53 6.37
CA THR A 99 -11.12 9.35 7.05
C THR A 99 -10.50 8.44 6.01
N HIS A 100 -9.28 7.96 6.28
CA HIS A 100 -8.57 7.02 5.43
C HIS A 100 -8.36 5.70 6.20
N TRP A 101 -9.14 4.68 5.85
CA TRP A 101 -9.06 3.35 6.46
C TRP A 101 -7.80 2.59 6.08
N LEU A 102 -7.24 2.83 4.88
CA LEU A 102 -5.95 2.23 4.50
C LEU A 102 -4.83 2.77 5.40
N ALA A 103 -4.83 4.06 5.72
CA ALA A 103 -3.78 4.66 6.54
C ALA A 103 -4.08 4.62 8.05
N ASN A 104 -5.31 4.25 8.45
CA ASN A 104 -5.83 4.45 9.80
C ASN A 104 -5.59 5.91 10.28
N ALA A 105 -6.00 6.87 9.44
CA ALA A 105 -5.72 8.28 9.64
C ALA A 105 -6.92 9.17 9.29
N VAL A 106 -6.91 10.39 9.83
CA VAL A 106 -7.85 11.46 9.45
C VAL A 106 -7.08 12.56 8.75
N TYR A 107 -7.51 12.93 7.55
CA TYR A 107 -7.12 14.19 6.90
C TYR A 107 -8.05 15.31 7.36
N CYS A 108 -7.47 16.47 7.70
CA CYS A 108 -8.23 17.68 7.95
C CYS A 108 -7.36 18.94 7.79
N GLU A 109 -8.01 20.08 7.57
CA GLU A 109 -7.38 21.39 7.72
C GLU A 109 -7.52 21.87 9.17
N ALA A 110 -6.41 22.09 9.87
CA ALA A 110 -6.39 22.34 11.30
C ALA A 110 -5.54 23.56 11.67
N THR A 111 -5.98 24.31 12.68
CA THR A 111 -5.19 25.40 13.27
C THR A 111 -4.00 24.85 14.09
N PRO A 112 -2.95 25.64 14.34
CA PRO A 112 -1.86 25.24 15.22
C PRO A 112 -2.31 24.76 16.61
N GLU A 113 -3.36 25.37 17.18
CA GLU A 113 -3.94 24.94 18.46
C GLU A 113 -4.57 23.55 18.35
N LEU A 114 -5.36 23.29 17.31
CA LEU A 114 -5.98 21.99 17.08
C LEU A 114 -4.93 20.91 16.83
N ILE A 115 -3.90 21.20 16.03
CA ILE A 115 -2.78 20.28 15.77
C ILE A 115 -2.07 19.90 17.08
N ALA A 116 -1.78 20.88 17.95
CA ALA A 116 -1.16 20.62 19.24
C ALA A 116 -2.07 19.78 20.16
N ALA A 117 -3.38 20.03 20.14
CA ALA A 117 -4.35 19.25 20.91
C ALA A 117 -4.41 17.80 20.43
N LEU A 118 -4.52 17.56 19.12
CA LEU A 118 -4.55 16.23 18.52
C LEU A 118 -3.26 15.46 18.80
N ALA A 119 -2.10 16.10 18.64
CA ALA A 119 -0.81 15.50 18.98
C ALA A 119 -0.68 15.15 20.48
N SER A 120 -1.45 15.80 21.37
CA SER A 120 -1.42 15.46 22.81
C SER A 120 -2.23 14.22 23.18
N ARG A 121 -3.07 13.73 22.27
CA ARG A 121 -3.91 12.54 22.52
C ARG A 121 -3.06 11.27 22.59
N SER A 122 -3.46 10.33 23.44
CA SER A 122 -2.75 9.05 23.63
C SER A 122 -2.98 8.04 22.50
N ASP A 123 -4.13 8.15 21.82
CA ASP A 123 -4.54 7.32 20.69
C ASP A 123 -4.06 7.87 19.33
N VAL A 124 -3.41 9.04 19.30
CA VAL A 124 -2.71 9.56 18.13
C VAL A 124 -1.25 9.07 18.15
N LEU A 125 -0.78 8.58 17.00
CA LEU A 125 0.61 8.20 16.77
C LEU A 125 1.42 9.42 16.33
N LEU A 126 0.94 10.09 15.29
CA LEU A 126 1.66 11.13 14.57
C LEU A 126 0.65 12.12 13.99
N VAL A 127 0.98 13.40 14.04
CA VAL A 127 0.37 14.42 13.18
C VAL A 127 1.45 14.88 12.21
N GLU A 128 1.19 14.71 10.91
CA GLU A 128 2.11 15.09 9.84
C GLU A 128 1.44 15.99 8.81
N SER A 129 2.24 16.71 8.03
CA SER A 129 1.71 17.57 6.98
C SER A 129 1.11 16.72 5.87
N ALA A 130 -0.05 17.14 5.37
CA ALA A 130 -0.69 16.56 4.20
C ALA A 130 -0.51 17.43 2.95
N ALA A 131 0.48 18.31 2.96
CA ALA A 131 0.86 19.09 1.79
C ALA A 131 2.38 19.20 1.71
N ASP A 132 2.93 18.66 0.63
CA ASP A 132 4.29 18.94 0.20
C ASP A 132 4.27 19.79 -1.09
N PRO A 133 5.00 20.93 -1.13
CA PRO A 133 5.14 21.74 -2.35
C PRO A 133 5.74 20.98 -3.55
N GLU A 134 6.51 19.93 -3.29
CA GLU A 134 7.07 19.05 -4.32
C GLU A 134 6.22 17.79 -4.55
N ALA A 135 5.07 17.66 -3.87
CA ALA A 135 4.12 16.60 -4.17
C ALA A 135 3.34 16.88 -5.45
N GLY A 136 3.14 15.84 -6.26
CA GLY A 136 2.30 15.92 -7.43
C GLY A 136 2.67 14.91 -8.51
N LEU A 137 2.19 15.21 -9.72
CA LEU A 137 2.52 14.49 -10.94
C LEU A 137 4.02 14.45 -11.16
N ILE A 138 4.55 13.26 -11.42
CA ILE A 138 5.90 13.13 -11.98
C ILE A 138 5.79 13.50 -13.46
N GLU A 139 6.00 14.79 -13.74
CA GLU A 139 5.85 15.35 -15.08
C GLU A 139 6.76 14.66 -16.11
N PRO A 140 6.26 14.38 -17.33
CA PRO A 140 7.09 13.91 -18.43
C PRO A 140 8.23 14.89 -18.72
N ILE A 141 9.41 14.33 -19.00
CA ILE A 141 10.60 15.10 -19.40
C ILE A 141 10.49 15.57 -20.85
N ASP A 142 9.79 14.82 -21.68
CA ASP A 142 9.50 15.19 -23.06
C ASP A 142 8.13 14.66 -23.47
N MET A 143 7.43 15.42 -24.31
CA MET A 143 6.14 15.05 -24.87
C MET A 143 5.94 15.64 -26.26
N HIS A 144 5.48 14.81 -27.20
CA HIS A 144 5.11 15.26 -28.53
C HIS A 144 4.05 14.34 -29.16
N PRO A 145 3.28 14.80 -30.15
CA PRO A 145 2.43 13.92 -30.95
C PRO A 145 3.25 12.79 -31.57
N ALA A 146 2.69 11.58 -31.64
CA ALA A 146 3.38 10.45 -32.24
C ALA A 146 3.60 10.70 -33.74
N THR A 147 4.82 10.46 -34.21
CA THR A 147 5.20 10.64 -35.61
C THR A 147 4.77 9.44 -36.46
N PRO A 148 4.65 9.59 -37.79
CA PRO A 148 4.35 8.46 -38.67
C PRO A 148 5.35 7.29 -38.55
N ASP A 149 6.64 7.58 -38.33
CA ASP A 149 7.67 6.55 -38.19
C ASP A 149 7.54 5.77 -36.86
N GLU A 150 7.05 6.42 -35.81
CA GLU A 150 6.76 5.78 -34.52
C GLU A 150 5.52 4.87 -34.59
N LEU A 151 4.55 5.25 -35.43
CA LEU A 151 3.30 4.50 -35.67
C LEU A 151 3.38 3.48 -36.81
N ASP A 152 4.52 3.34 -37.48
CA ASP A 152 4.73 2.34 -38.54
C ASP A 152 4.72 0.89 -38.00
N ARG A 153 4.79 0.71 -36.67
CA ARG A 153 4.73 -0.60 -36.03
C ARG A 153 3.31 -0.94 -35.58
N ALA A 154 2.92 -2.20 -35.81
CA ALA A 154 1.67 -2.75 -35.27
C ALA A 154 1.70 -2.84 -33.73
N ILE A 155 2.86 -3.14 -33.13
CA ILE A 155 3.10 -3.17 -31.69
C ILE A 155 4.24 -2.21 -31.37
N VAL A 156 4.06 -1.33 -30.39
CA VAL A 156 5.10 -0.36 -30.03
C VAL A 156 6.36 -1.03 -29.49
N TRP A 157 7.50 -0.37 -29.68
CA TRP A 157 8.80 -0.95 -29.31
C TRP A 157 8.87 -1.29 -27.82
N SER A 158 8.26 -0.48 -26.95
CA SER A 158 8.34 -0.61 -25.50
C SER A 158 7.69 -1.91 -25.00
N VAL A 159 6.59 -2.33 -25.63
CA VAL A 159 5.92 -3.62 -25.38
C VAL A 159 6.81 -4.79 -25.83
N THR A 160 7.30 -4.75 -27.06
CA THR A 160 8.18 -5.83 -27.59
C THR A 160 9.51 -5.92 -26.86
N LYS A 161 10.03 -4.80 -26.32
CA LYS A 161 11.31 -4.74 -25.61
C LYS A 161 11.29 -5.57 -24.32
N ILE A 162 10.14 -5.66 -23.67
CA ILE A 162 9.94 -6.43 -22.45
C ILE A 162 9.32 -7.81 -22.74
N ASN A 163 9.24 -8.23 -24.01
CA ASN A 163 8.68 -9.52 -24.45
C ASN A 163 7.20 -9.72 -24.04
N ALA A 164 6.40 -8.66 -23.93
CA ALA A 164 4.99 -8.79 -23.56
C ALA A 164 4.15 -9.44 -24.67
N ASP A 165 4.49 -9.19 -25.94
CA ASP A 165 3.83 -9.80 -27.09
C ASP A 165 4.00 -11.33 -27.16
N ASP A 166 5.15 -11.83 -26.71
CA ASP A 166 5.38 -13.27 -26.58
C ASP A 166 4.50 -13.90 -25.49
N VAL A 167 4.10 -13.14 -24.45
CA VAL A 167 3.16 -13.61 -23.42
C VAL A 167 1.76 -13.80 -23.99
N TRP A 168 1.30 -12.88 -24.85
CA TRP A 168 0.00 -13.01 -25.51
C TRP A 168 -0.05 -14.26 -26.40
N ALA A 169 1.07 -14.62 -27.03
CA ALA A 169 1.19 -15.87 -27.78
C ALA A 169 1.06 -17.14 -26.91
N LEU A 170 1.28 -17.03 -25.58
CA LEU A 170 0.98 -18.09 -24.60
C LEU A 170 -0.50 -18.14 -24.19
N GLY A 171 -1.30 -17.14 -24.59
CA GLY A 171 -2.72 -17.03 -24.27
C GLY A 171 -3.02 -16.24 -23.00
N TYR A 172 -2.05 -15.47 -22.48
CA TYR A 172 -2.25 -14.55 -21.37
C TYR A 172 -2.11 -13.12 -21.87
N ASP A 173 -3.14 -12.30 -21.70
CA ASP A 173 -3.18 -10.91 -22.14
C ASP A 173 -3.64 -9.96 -21.01
N GLY A 174 -3.82 -10.49 -19.80
CA GLY A 174 -4.29 -9.75 -18.63
C GLY A 174 -5.79 -9.91 -18.38
N THR A 175 -6.49 -10.72 -19.18
CA THR A 175 -7.93 -10.98 -19.04
C THR A 175 -8.31 -11.32 -17.60
N GLY A 176 -9.34 -10.65 -17.09
CA GLY A 176 -9.87 -10.88 -15.73
C GLY A 176 -9.09 -10.19 -14.61
N VAL A 177 -8.07 -9.40 -14.94
CA VAL A 177 -7.35 -8.56 -13.98
C VAL A 177 -7.83 -7.11 -14.11
N ILE A 178 -8.16 -6.50 -12.97
CA ILE A 178 -8.50 -5.07 -12.88
C ILE A 178 -7.24 -4.31 -12.44
N VAL A 179 -6.87 -3.30 -13.22
CA VAL A 179 -5.75 -2.40 -12.97
C VAL A 179 -6.29 -0.98 -12.74
N GLY A 180 -6.07 -0.44 -11.54
CA GLY A 180 -6.39 0.95 -11.22
C GLY A 180 -5.26 1.89 -11.67
N VAL A 181 -5.62 2.91 -12.45
CA VAL A 181 -4.69 3.96 -12.90
C VAL A 181 -4.95 5.22 -12.08
N ILE A 182 -4.08 5.47 -11.10
CA ILE A 182 -4.13 6.62 -10.19
C ILE A 182 -3.36 7.78 -10.83
N ASP A 183 -4.06 8.69 -11.49
CA ASP A 183 -3.44 9.68 -12.38
C ASP A 183 -4.37 10.90 -12.66
N THR A 184 -4.13 11.65 -13.75
CA THR A 184 -4.91 12.83 -14.17
C THR A 184 -6.31 12.51 -14.72
N GLY A 185 -6.69 11.24 -14.73
CA GLY A 185 -7.91 10.72 -15.37
C GLY A 185 -7.59 9.90 -16.62
N VAL A 186 -8.61 9.34 -17.25
CA VAL A 186 -8.47 8.53 -18.47
C VAL A 186 -9.52 8.96 -19.47
N ASN A 187 -9.12 9.17 -20.74
CA ASN A 187 -10.09 9.22 -21.83
C ASN A 187 -10.70 7.83 -22.06
N TYR A 188 -11.73 7.51 -21.28
CA TYR A 188 -12.45 6.26 -21.35
C TYR A 188 -13.24 6.07 -22.66
N ASN A 189 -13.30 7.09 -23.53
CA ASN A 189 -13.85 6.99 -24.89
C ASN A 189 -12.79 6.76 -25.98
N HIS A 190 -11.51 6.68 -25.61
CA HIS A 190 -10.44 6.40 -26.57
C HIS A 190 -10.69 5.03 -27.22
N ILE A 191 -10.54 4.93 -28.54
CA ILE A 191 -10.89 3.71 -29.29
C ILE A 191 -10.11 2.47 -28.83
N ASP A 192 -8.86 2.65 -28.39
CA ASP A 192 -8.00 1.57 -27.86
C ASP A 192 -8.25 1.24 -26.36
N LEU A 193 -9.08 2.03 -25.67
CA LEU A 193 -9.33 1.87 -24.22
C LEU A 193 -10.79 1.50 -23.92
N ALA A 194 -11.73 1.98 -24.72
CA ALA A 194 -13.17 1.91 -24.42
C ALA A 194 -13.69 0.48 -24.21
N ASN A 195 -13.09 -0.52 -24.86
CA ASN A 195 -13.47 -1.93 -24.68
C ASN A 195 -12.96 -2.53 -23.36
N ASN A 196 -11.94 -1.92 -22.78
CA ASN A 196 -11.21 -2.41 -21.62
C ASN A 196 -11.44 -1.56 -20.37
N MET A 197 -12.34 -0.59 -20.40
CA MET A 197 -12.68 0.14 -19.19
C MET A 197 -13.39 -0.82 -18.21
N TRP A 198 -12.92 -0.82 -16.96
CA TRP A 198 -13.66 -1.40 -15.85
C TRP A 198 -15.02 -0.71 -15.73
N SER A 199 -16.02 -1.41 -15.21
CA SER A 199 -17.32 -0.82 -14.96
C SER A 199 -17.96 -1.39 -13.71
N ASP A 200 -18.47 -0.52 -12.84
CA ASP A 200 -19.28 -0.90 -11.70
C ASP A 200 -20.70 -1.33 -12.12
N SER A 201 -21.54 -1.70 -11.14
CA SER A 201 -22.93 -2.08 -11.40
C SER A 201 -23.82 -0.95 -11.96
N GLN A 202 -23.37 0.30 -11.92
CA GLN A 202 -24.08 1.49 -12.37
C GLN A 202 -23.57 2.02 -13.72
N GLY A 203 -22.48 1.45 -14.26
CA GLY A 203 -21.88 1.86 -15.52
C GLY A 203 -20.75 2.87 -15.38
N HIS A 204 -20.30 3.21 -14.17
CA HIS A 204 -19.16 4.10 -13.97
C HIS A 204 -17.85 3.37 -14.23
N CYS A 205 -16.87 4.04 -14.83
CA CYS A 205 -15.58 3.44 -15.18
C CYS A 205 -14.45 3.70 -14.17
N GLY A 206 -14.80 4.31 -13.04
CA GLY A 206 -13.85 4.79 -12.05
C GLY A 206 -14.44 5.96 -11.27
N TYR A 207 -13.60 6.78 -10.67
CA TYR A 207 -14.03 7.93 -9.86
C TYR A 207 -13.05 9.10 -9.99
N ASP A 208 -13.58 10.31 -9.88
CA ASP A 208 -12.81 11.55 -9.82
C ASP A 208 -12.77 12.08 -8.38
N PHE A 209 -11.62 11.94 -7.73
CA PHE A 209 -11.36 12.44 -6.39
C PHE A 209 -10.97 13.92 -6.36
N TYR A 210 -10.65 14.51 -7.52
CA TYR A 210 -10.35 15.94 -7.64
C TYR A 210 -11.63 16.78 -7.66
N ASP A 211 -12.55 16.48 -8.58
CA ASP A 211 -13.83 17.20 -8.70
C ASP A 211 -14.96 16.54 -7.86
N ASN A 212 -14.69 15.37 -7.27
CA ASN A 212 -15.60 14.59 -6.42
C ASN A 212 -16.89 14.16 -7.14
N ASP A 213 -16.73 13.50 -8.29
CA ASP A 213 -17.82 12.93 -9.07
C ASP A 213 -17.43 11.61 -9.78
N TRP A 214 -18.33 11.08 -10.59
CA TRP A 214 -18.16 9.81 -11.31
C TRP A 214 -17.63 10.00 -12.75
N ASP A 215 -17.03 11.15 -13.07
CA ASP A 215 -16.46 11.45 -14.40
C ASP A 215 -14.92 11.56 -14.36
N PRO A 216 -14.18 10.43 -14.35
CA PRO A 216 -12.72 10.42 -14.30
C PRO A 216 -12.06 10.77 -15.64
N MET A 217 -12.67 11.66 -16.44
CA MET A 217 -12.17 12.05 -17.74
C MET A 217 -10.85 12.81 -17.62
N ASP A 218 -9.89 12.46 -18.47
CA ASP A 218 -8.56 13.08 -18.48
C ASP A 218 -8.58 14.51 -19.05
N ASP A 219 -7.96 15.44 -18.33
CA ASP A 219 -7.77 16.83 -18.74
C ASP A 219 -6.30 17.20 -19.03
N ASN A 220 -5.36 16.28 -18.86
CA ASN A 220 -3.91 16.52 -18.99
C ASN A 220 -3.26 15.80 -20.17
N ASP A 221 -3.62 14.53 -20.43
CA ASP A 221 -3.03 13.53 -21.36
C ASP A 221 -2.20 12.46 -20.65
N HIS A 222 -1.63 12.77 -19.48
CA HIS A 222 -0.74 11.88 -18.75
C HIS A 222 -1.42 10.56 -18.36
N GLY A 223 -2.58 10.62 -17.70
CA GLY A 223 -3.28 9.41 -17.27
C GLY A 223 -3.82 8.57 -18.43
N THR A 224 -4.27 9.19 -19.52
CA THR A 224 -4.62 8.45 -20.75
C THR A 224 -3.41 7.74 -21.34
N HIS A 225 -2.23 8.37 -21.34
CA HIS A 225 -0.99 7.76 -21.84
C HIS A 225 -0.56 6.57 -20.98
N CYS A 226 -0.60 6.72 -19.65
CA CYS A 226 -0.32 5.63 -18.72
C CYS A 226 -1.31 4.48 -18.89
N ALA A 227 -2.63 4.75 -18.95
CA ALA A 227 -3.66 3.74 -19.17
C ALA A 227 -3.44 2.96 -20.49
N GLY A 228 -3.14 3.65 -21.59
CA GLY A 228 -2.84 3.01 -22.87
C GLY A 228 -1.57 2.17 -22.88
N SER A 229 -0.60 2.47 -22.01
CA SER A 229 0.61 1.65 -21.87
C SER A 229 0.32 0.34 -21.11
N ILE A 230 -0.78 0.29 -20.36
CA ILE A 230 -1.27 -0.92 -19.69
C ILE A 230 -2.22 -1.68 -20.61
N VAL A 231 -3.34 -1.08 -21.01
CA VAL A 231 -4.50 -1.80 -21.59
C VAL A 231 -4.82 -1.42 -23.04
N GLY A 232 -4.01 -0.58 -23.69
CA GLY A 232 -4.27 -0.15 -25.07
C GLY A 232 -4.35 -1.33 -26.04
N ASP A 233 -5.55 -1.64 -26.53
CA ASP A 233 -5.89 -2.88 -27.23
C ASP A 233 -5.52 -2.87 -28.74
N GLY A 234 -5.06 -1.73 -29.26
CA GLY A 234 -4.64 -1.59 -30.65
C GLY A 234 -5.78 -1.49 -31.66
N THR A 235 -7.05 -1.38 -31.24
CA THR A 235 -8.21 -1.23 -32.13
C THR A 235 -8.07 -0.04 -33.08
N GLY A 236 -7.41 1.04 -32.66
CA GLY A 236 -7.09 2.24 -33.44
C GLY A 236 -5.91 2.09 -34.39
N GLY A 237 -5.18 0.97 -34.35
CA GLY A 237 -4.16 0.59 -35.32
C GLY A 237 -2.78 0.28 -34.74
N THR A 238 -2.48 0.71 -33.52
CA THR A 238 -1.19 0.48 -32.86
C THR A 238 -1.41 -0.05 -31.45
N GLN A 239 -0.93 -1.26 -31.19
CA GLN A 239 -0.98 -1.90 -29.88
C GLN A 239 0.04 -1.27 -28.93
N THR A 240 -0.44 -0.56 -27.90
CA THR A 240 0.39 0.16 -26.92
C THR A 240 0.42 -0.52 -25.56
N GLY A 241 -0.62 -1.30 -25.23
CA GLY A 241 -0.78 -1.93 -23.92
C GLY A 241 0.08 -3.16 -23.74
N VAL A 242 0.67 -3.32 -22.56
CA VAL A 242 1.36 -4.54 -22.13
C VAL A 242 0.38 -5.68 -21.81
N ALA A 243 -0.77 -5.36 -21.21
CA ALA A 243 -1.83 -6.28 -20.82
C ALA A 243 -3.17 -5.86 -21.49
N PRO A 244 -3.30 -6.06 -22.81
CA PRO A 244 -4.43 -5.54 -23.58
C PRO A 244 -5.78 -6.24 -23.33
N GLY A 245 -5.83 -7.31 -22.54
CA GLY A 245 -7.08 -7.92 -22.06
C GLY A 245 -7.46 -7.51 -20.64
N ALA A 246 -6.60 -6.80 -19.91
CA ALA A 246 -6.89 -6.31 -18.57
C ALA A 246 -7.91 -5.16 -18.59
N GLN A 247 -8.60 -4.97 -17.47
CA GLN A 247 -9.55 -3.88 -17.30
C GLN A 247 -8.89 -2.67 -16.63
N CYS A 248 -9.12 -1.47 -17.17
CA CYS A 248 -8.64 -0.21 -16.60
C CYS A 248 -9.72 0.46 -15.75
N MET A 249 -9.44 0.65 -14.46
CA MET A 249 -10.24 1.49 -13.55
C MET A 249 -9.61 2.87 -13.48
N ALA A 250 -10.32 3.90 -13.95
CA ALA A 250 -9.82 5.27 -14.02
C ALA A 250 -9.95 5.98 -12.67
N LEU A 251 -8.84 6.34 -12.04
CA LEU A 251 -8.83 6.98 -10.72
C LEU A 251 -8.20 8.36 -10.85
N ARG A 252 -9.03 9.36 -11.17
CA ARG A 252 -8.58 10.75 -11.32
C ARG A 252 -8.36 11.35 -9.94
N ILE A 253 -7.18 11.88 -9.69
CA ILE A 253 -6.80 12.44 -8.39
C ILE A 253 -6.41 13.91 -8.49
N ASN A 254 -6.23 14.56 -7.34
CA ASN A 254 -5.51 15.82 -7.31
C ASN A 254 -4.02 15.55 -7.53
N TYR A 255 -3.54 15.81 -8.75
CA TYR A 255 -2.14 15.62 -9.14
C TYR A 255 -1.28 16.87 -8.89
N TYR A 256 -1.79 17.88 -8.19
CA TYR A 256 -1.03 19.03 -7.69
C TYR A 256 -0.58 18.82 -6.24
N SER A 257 0.25 19.74 -5.73
CA SER A 257 0.63 19.79 -4.31
C SER A 257 -0.60 19.81 -3.39
N GLY A 258 -0.55 19.04 -2.30
CA GLY A 258 -1.65 18.87 -1.36
C GLY A 258 -2.71 17.87 -1.81
N GLY A 259 -2.43 17.07 -2.84
CA GLY A 259 -3.31 16.04 -3.38
C GLY A 259 -3.20 14.68 -2.70
N GLU A 260 -2.26 14.48 -1.78
CA GLU A 260 -1.91 13.19 -1.19
C GLU A 260 -3.10 12.44 -0.57
N SER A 261 -4.07 13.18 -0.01
CA SER A 261 -5.32 12.60 0.51
C SER A 261 -6.12 11.89 -0.59
N THR A 262 -6.21 12.48 -1.78
CA THR A 262 -6.90 11.88 -2.93
C THR A 262 -6.17 10.65 -3.49
N TRP A 263 -4.86 10.56 -3.32
CA TRP A 263 -4.09 9.38 -3.72
C TRP A 263 -4.48 8.19 -2.85
N ILE A 264 -4.62 8.40 -1.54
CA ILE A 264 -5.07 7.36 -0.61
C ILE A 264 -6.54 7.00 -0.88
N GLU A 265 -7.42 7.97 -1.14
CA GLU A 265 -8.83 7.67 -1.52
C GLU A 265 -8.91 6.83 -2.80
N ALA A 266 -8.04 7.09 -3.79
CA ALA A 266 -7.96 6.29 -5.01
C ALA A 266 -7.47 4.86 -4.73
N MET A 267 -6.44 4.70 -3.88
CA MET A 267 -5.98 3.38 -3.42
C MET A 267 -7.09 2.61 -2.72
N GLU A 268 -7.83 3.29 -1.84
CA GLU A 268 -8.97 2.73 -1.11
C GLU A 268 -10.06 2.28 -2.07
N PHE A 269 -10.46 3.13 -3.01
CA PHE A 269 -11.47 2.79 -4.01
C PHE A 269 -11.04 1.60 -4.87
N GLY A 270 -9.79 1.58 -5.33
CA GLY A 270 -9.25 0.47 -6.11
C GLY A 270 -9.29 -0.85 -5.35
N ALA A 271 -8.81 -0.84 -4.10
CA ALA A 271 -8.83 -2.02 -3.24
C ALA A 271 -10.27 -2.50 -2.95
N ASP A 272 -11.19 -1.58 -2.70
CA ASP A 272 -12.60 -1.87 -2.39
C ASP A 272 -13.38 -2.41 -3.60
N ASN A 273 -12.98 -2.01 -4.81
CA ASN A 273 -13.62 -2.42 -6.07
C ASN A 273 -12.86 -3.53 -6.82
N GLY A 274 -11.97 -4.23 -6.12
CA GLY A 274 -11.33 -5.46 -6.62
C GLY A 274 -10.18 -5.24 -7.61
N ALA A 275 -9.60 -4.03 -7.67
CA ALA A 275 -8.34 -3.83 -8.38
C ALA A 275 -7.27 -4.74 -7.76
N ALA A 276 -6.60 -5.54 -8.59
CA ALA A 276 -5.51 -6.40 -8.15
C ALA A 276 -4.14 -5.73 -8.30
N VAL A 277 -4.08 -4.71 -9.16
CA VAL A 277 -2.91 -3.94 -9.51
C VAL A 277 -3.30 -2.45 -9.47
N LEU A 278 -2.45 -1.62 -8.88
CA LEU A 278 -2.51 -0.18 -8.96
C LEU A 278 -1.24 0.33 -9.63
N SER A 279 -1.37 1.37 -10.44
CA SER A 279 -0.26 2.08 -11.08
C SER A 279 -0.36 3.55 -10.74
N MET A 280 0.73 4.13 -10.23
CA MET A 280 0.75 5.51 -9.76
C MET A 280 2.04 6.23 -10.19
N SER A 281 1.88 7.32 -10.93
CA SER A 281 2.99 8.14 -11.43
C SER A 281 3.10 9.48 -10.69
N LEU A 282 3.06 9.40 -9.36
CA LEU A 282 3.02 10.54 -8.43
C LEU A 282 4.18 10.42 -7.45
N GLY A 283 4.63 11.55 -6.90
CA GLY A 283 5.67 11.53 -5.87
C GLY A 283 5.64 12.72 -4.95
N THR A 284 6.26 12.60 -3.77
CA THR A 284 6.51 13.62 -2.75
C THR A 284 7.97 13.55 -2.28
N SER A 285 8.53 14.71 -1.97
CA SER A 285 9.93 14.90 -1.54
C SER A 285 10.25 14.45 -0.13
N HIS A 286 9.24 14.05 0.66
CA HIS A 286 9.43 13.63 2.03
C HIS A 286 8.81 12.27 2.32
N GLY A 287 9.48 11.50 3.18
CA GLY A 287 8.93 10.29 3.77
C GLY A 287 7.60 10.56 4.47
N ASN A 288 6.55 9.91 4.00
CA ASN A 288 5.17 10.10 4.44
C ASN A 288 4.68 8.81 5.13
N MET A 289 4.50 8.85 6.45
CA MET A 289 4.12 7.66 7.23
C MET A 289 2.69 7.22 6.93
N THR A 290 1.80 8.16 6.60
CA THR A 290 0.41 7.90 6.20
C THR A 290 0.39 7.10 4.91
N LEU A 291 1.07 7.59 3.87
CA LEU A 291 1.14 6.94 2.56
C LEU A 291 1.77 5.54 2.68
N ARG A 292 2.88 5.42 3.41
CA ARG A 292 3.52 4.12 3.67
C ARG A 292 2.61 3.16 4.42
N THR A 293 1.83 3.64 5.39
CA THR A 293 0.88 2.80 6.14
C THR A 293 -0.23 2.31 5.20
N ALA A 294 -0.75 3.19 4.35
CA ALA A 294 -1.71 2.81 3.33
C ALA A 294 -1.17 1.72 2.40
N GLU A 295 0.07 1.85 1.93
CA GLU A 295 0.69 0.90 1.02
C GLU A 295 1.07 -0.43 1.68
N ALA A 296 1.43 -0.42 2.98
CA ALA A 296 1.60 -1.66 3.75
C ALA A 296 0.27 -2.39 3.95
N ASN A 297 -0.84 -1.66 4.06
CA ASN A 297 -2.17 -2.25 4.14
C ASN A 297 -2.70 -2.72 2.77
N LEU A 298 -2.32 -2.06 1.67
CA LEU A 298 -2.51 -2.60 0.30
C LEU A 298 -1.79 -3.94 0.12
N LEU A 299 -0.53 -4.04 0.59
CA LEU A 299 0.25 -5.28 0.55
C LEU A 299 -0.49 -6.40 1.29
N THR A 300 -1.02 -6.06 2.45
CA THR A 300 -1.78 -6.98 3.29
C THR A 300 -3.06 -7.45 2.59
N ALA A 301 -3.75 -6.56 1.89
CA ALA A 301 -4.92 -6.83 1.06
C ALA A 301 -4.60 -7.63 -0.22
N GLY A 302 -3.32 -7.77 -0.58
CA GLY A 302 -2.90 -8.50 -1.78
C GLY A 302 -3.03 -7.68 -3.06
N VAL A 303 -3.01 -6.36 -2.96
CA VAL A 303 -3.03 -5.43 -4.10
C VAL A 303 -1.60 -5.04 -4.43
N PHE A 304 -1.15 -5.34 -5.66
CA PHE A 304 0.16 -4.93 -6.16
C PHE A 304 0.15 -3.44 -6.52
N HIS A 305 1.22 -2.69 -6.24
CA HIS A 305 1.28 -1.26 -6.53
C HIS A 305 2.63 -0.89 -7.17
N SER A 306 2.64 -0.52 -8.45
CA SER A 306 3.85 0.02 -9.09
C SER A 306 3.86 1.54 -9.03
N VAL A 307 4.99 2.12 -8.64
CA VAL A 307 5.15 3.58 -8.55
C VAL A 307 6.38 4.07 -9.31
N ALA A 308 6.31 5.28 -9.84
CA ALA A 308 7.43 5.89 -10.56
C ALA A 308 8.55 6.31 -9.60
N ALA A 309 9.81 6.04 -9.96
CA ALA A 309 10.97 6.46 -9.17
C ALA A 309 11.19 7.99 -9.15
N ALA A 310 10.51 8.75 -10.03
CA ALA A 310 10.73 10.17 -10.34
C ALA A 310 11.81 10.46 -11.40
N ASN A 311 11.83 11.72 -11.84
CA ASN A 311 12.63 12.20 -12.98
C ASN A 311 13.74 13.18 -12.58
N SER A 312 14.33 13.00 -11.39
CA SER A 312 15.33 13.91 -10.79
C SER A 312 16.77 13.37 -10.83
N GLY A 313 17.02 12.33 -11.64
CA GLY A 313 18.35 11.76 -11.85
C GLY A 313 19.33 12.70 -12.57
N PRO A 314 20.61 12.30 -12.71
CA PRO A 314 21.19 11.01 -12.34
C PRO A 314 21.87 11.01 -10.96
N ASN A 315 21.66 12.04 -10.14
CA ASN A 315 22.30 12.12 -8.83
C ASN A 315 21.71 11.06 -7.87
N PRO A 316 22.52 10.45 -6.98
CA PRO A 316 22.02 9.53 -5.95
C PRO A 316 21.02 10.18 -5.01
N GLY A 317 20.09 9.38 -4.48
CA GLY A 317 19.11 9.83 -3.48
C GLY A 317 18.08 10.80 -4.04
N THR A 318 17.58 10.51 -5.25
CA THR A 318 16.61 11.35 -5.97
C THR A 318 15.26 10.67 -6.17
N VAL A 319 15.07 9.49 -5.58
CA VAL A 319 13.78 8.80 -5.55
C VAL A 319 12.82 9.57 -4.66
N LEU A 320 11.61 9.81 -5.14
CA LEU A 320 10.54 10.44 -4.36
C LEU A 320 9.70 9.38 -3.66
N SER A 321 9.14 9.72 -2.50
CA SER A 321 8.10 8.89 -1.88
C SER A 321 6.85 8.87 -2.77
N SER A 322 6.12 7.78 -2.93
CA SER A 322 6.29 6.51 -2.19
C SER A 322 7.33 5.55 -2.74
N GLY A 323 7.96 5.83 -3.88
CA GLY A 323 9.08 5.02 -4.37
C GLY A 323 10.26 4.95 -3.41
N ASP A 324 10.41 5.95 -2.53
CA ASP A 324 11.39 5.98 -1.44
C ASP A 324 10.95 5.12 -0.23
N ALA A 325 10.29 3.97 -0.47
CA ALA A 325 9.76 3.04 0.53
C ALA A 325 10.22 1.59 0.27
N PRO A 326 10.23 0.70 1.29
CA PRO A 326 10.73 -0.66 1.12
C PRO A 326 9.83 -1.54 0.24
N PRO A 327 10.41 -2.45 -0.58
CA PRO A 327 9.65 -3.26 -1.51
C PRO A 327 8.80 -4.39 -0.87
N PRO A 328 7.87 -4.98 -1.63
CA PRO A 328 7.06 -6.13 -1.23
C PRO A 328 7.88 -7.38 -0.90
N TRP A 329 9.08 -7.51 -1.46
CA TRP A 329 9.97 -8.63 -1.22
C TRP A 329 11.42 -8.20 -0.99
N PHE A 330 12.13 -8.96 -0.17
CA PHE A 330 13.52 -8.65 0.15
C PHE A 330 14.48 -9.37 -0.80
N HIS A 331 14.95 -8.63 -1.81
CA HIS A 331 15.97 -9.13 -2.72
C HIS A 331 17.24 -9.61 -1.97
N PRO A 332 17.80 -10.80 -2.24
CA PRO A 332 18.98 -11.32 -1.54
C PRO A 332 20.23 -10.44 -1.62
N GLN A 333 20.33 -9.63 -2.66
CA GLN A 333 21.44 -8.66 -2.83
C GLN A 333 21.18 -7.32 -2.11
N GLN A 334 19.94 -7.08 -1.68
CA GLN A 334 19.58 -5.99 -0.77
C GLN A 334 19.81 -6.47 0.66
N THR A 335 21.03 -6.29 1.17
CA THR A 335 21.41 -6.81 2.51
C THR A 335 20.81 -6.05 3.69
N GLN A 336 20.23 -4.88 3.43
CA GLN A 336 19.51 -4.08 4.43
C GLN A 336 18.02 -4.22 4.18
N HIS A 337 17.22 -4.23 5.25
CA HIS A 337 15.78 -4.45 5.18
C HIS A 337 15.04 -3.47 6.09
N GLY A 338 13.97 -2.88 5.56
CA GLY A 338 12.99 -2.11 6.34
C GLY A 338 11.79 -2.96 6.73
N GLY A 339 10.63 -2.32 6.88
CA GLY A 339 9.34 -3.02 6.72
C GLY A 339 9.15 -3.46 5.25
N GLN A 340 7.97 -3.95 4.90
CA GLN A 340 7.58 -4.19 3.50
C GLN A 340 6.32 -3.38 3.19
N THR A 341 6.18 -2.92 1.96
CA THR A 341 4.96 -2.26 1.44
C THR A 341 4.53 -2.91 0.12
N ALA A 342 3.44 -2.44 -0.48
CA ALA A 342 3.00 -2.94 -1.79
C ALA A 342 3.81 -2.38 -2.97
N VAL A 343 4.76 -1.49 -2.71
CA VAL A 343 5.34 -0.58 -3.69
C VAL A 343 6.52 -1.22 -4.41
N VAL A 344 6.37 -1.43 -5.72
CA VAL A 344 7.49 -1.71 -6.62
C VAL A 344 7.89 -0.41 -7.31
N THR A 345 9.08 0.09 -7.01
CA THR A 345 9.59 1.35 -7.55
C THR A 345 10.20 1.14 -8.94
N VAL A 346 9.79 1.95 -9.91
CA VAL A 346 10.12 1.73 -11.33
C VAL A 346 11.02 2.82 -11.90
N GLY A 347 12.21 2.40 -12.35
CA GLY A 347 13.15 3.22 -13.12
C GLY A 347 12.88 3.20 -14.63
N ALA A 348 13.49 4.13 -15.38
CA ALA A 348 13.30 4.26 -16.82
C ALA A 348 14.57 3.89 -17.62
N THR A 349 14.39 3.11 -18.68
CA THR A 349 15.41 2.81 -19.71
C THR A 349 14.97 3.26 -21.09
N ASP A 350 15.93 3.48 -21.99
CA ASP A 350 15.69 3.74 -23.40
C ASP A 350 15.66 2.46 -24.26
N SER A 351 15.47 2.63 -25.57
CA SER A 351 15.42 1.51 -26.53
C SER A 351 16.74 0.74 -26.69
N ASN A 352 17.86 1.32 -26.24
CA ASN A 352 19.19 0.69 -26.24
C ASN A 352 19.52 0.03 -24.90
N ASP A 353 18.56 -0.08 -23.97
CA ASP A 353 18.79 -0.53 -22.60
C ASP A 353 19.78 0.35 -21.83
N THR A 354 19.89 1.61 -22.21
CA THR A 354 20.61 2.59 -21.42
C THR A 354 19.64 3.18 -20.42
N VAL A 355 20.06 3.25 -19.16
CA VAL A 355 19.27 3.92 -18.13
C VAL A 355 19.07 5.39 -18.49
N ALA A 356 17.82 5.87 -18.43
CA ALA A 356 17.50 7.24 -18.78
C ALA A 356 18.20 8.21 -17.83
N SER A 357 18.80 9.29 -18.35
CA SER A 357 19.59 10.22 -17.53
C SER A 357 18.75 10.91 -16.45
N PHE A 358 17.46 11.15 -16.72
CA PHE A 358 16.52 11.74 -15.79
C PHE A 358 15.99 10.74 -14.76
N SER A 359 16.07 9.43 -15.01
CA SER A 359 15.53 8.43 -14.07
C SER A 359 16.22 8.60 -12.73
N SER A 360 15.43 8.83 -11.68
CA SER A 360 15.93 8.98 -10.33
C SER A 360 16.74 7.75 -9.89
N ARG A 361 17.65 7.99 -8.94
CA ARG A 361 18.59 7.02 -8.42
C ARG A 361 18.42 6.85 -6.93
N GLY A 362 18.48 5.61 -6.50
CA GLY A 362 18.72 5.32 -5.10
C GLY A 362 20.11 5.79 -4.64
N PRO A 363 20.50 5.43 -3.42
CA PRO A 363 19.70 4.63 -2.51
C PRO A 363 18.56 5.46 -1.90
N VAL A 364 17.63 4.79 -1.22
CA VAL A 364 16.53 5.50 -0.54
C VAL A 364 17.06 6.54 0.44
N THR A 365 16.40 7.69 0.53
CA THR A 365 16.84 8.80 1.40
C THR A 365 16.08 8.86 2.71
N TRP A 366 14.92 8.23 2.76
CA TRP A 366 14.14 8.13 3.98
C TRP A 366 14.66 6.99 4.88
N TRP A 367 15.38 7.35 5.94
CA TRP A 367 15.99 6.39 6.89
C TRP A 367 15.58 6.61 8.36
N SER A 368 14.83 7.67 8.67
CA SER A 368 14.75 8.22 10.04
C SER A 368 13.95 7.40 11.05
N ASP A 369 13.15 6.42 10.61
CA ASP A 369 12.42 5.48 11.46
C ASP A 369 12.95 4.04 11.40
N TYR A 370 14.00 3.80 10.61
CA TYR A 370 14.63 2.48 10.52
C TYR A 370 15.81 2.35 11.47
N THR A 371 15.95 1.18 12.07
CA THR A 371 17.12 0.83 12.90
C THR A 371 18.35 0.44 12.06
N VAL A 372 18.32 0.64 10.73
CA VAL A 372 19.37 0.16 9.81
C VAL A 372 20.44 1.22 9.55
N SER A 373 21.68 0.76 9.35
CA SER A 373 22.87 1.61 9.22
C SER A 373 23.21 2.02 7.78
N ALA A 374 22.48 1.52 6.77
CA ALA A 374 22.69 1.85 5.36
C ALA A 374 21.35 1.84 4.58
N PRO A 375 21.21 2.68 3.54
CA PRO A 375 19.96 2.83 2.80
C PRO A 375 19.70 1.66 1.83
N LEU A 376 18.42 1.38 1.57
CA LEU A 376 17.92 0.40 0.59
C LEU A 376 18.28 0.79 -0.86
N ILE A 377 18.38 -0.21 -1.73
CA ILE A 377 18.65 -0.04 -3.15
C ILE A 377 17.34 0.21 -3.88
N ASP A 378 17.27 1.32 -4.62
CA ASP A 378 16.14 1.66 -5.49
C ASP A 378 16.62 2.27 -6.82
N PRO A 379 15.86 2.18 -7.92
CA PRO A 379 14.53 1.56 -8.02
C PRO A 379 14.56 0.04 -7.83
N ASP A 380 13.41 -0.61 -7.69
CA ASP A 380 13.34 -2.07 -7.59
C ASP A 380 13.68 -2.74 -8.92
N ILE A 381 13.09 -2.22 -9.98
CA ILE A 381 13.20 -2.69 -11.35
C ILE A 381 13.12 -1.51 -12.32
N SER A 382 13.49 -1.72 -13.58
CA SER A 382 13.33 -0.71 -14.64
C SER A 382 12.51 -1.23 -15.81
N ALA A 383 11.91 -0.30 -16.55
CA ALA A 383 11.15 -0.58 -17.76
C ALA A 383 11.33 0.55 -18.80
N PRO A 384 10.90 0.34 -20.06
CA PRO A 384 10.90 1.37 -21.09
C PRO A 384 10.23 2.67 -20.65
N GLY A 385 10.98 3.78 -20.65
CA GLY A 385 10.47 5.09 -20.24
C GLY A 385 10.96 6.26 -21.09
N VAL A 386 11.60 6.02 -22.23
CA VAL A 386 12.09 7.07 -23.14
C VAL A 386 11.47 6.90 -24.52
N ASN A 387 10.77 7.91 -25.02
CA ASN A 387 10.03 7.88 -26.28
C ASN A 387 9.03 6.72 -26.35
N VAL A 388 8.19 6.62 -25.31
CA VAL A 388 7.12 5.63 -25.23
C VAL A 388 5.89 6.18 -25.93
N VAL A 389 5.41 5.45 -26.93
CA VAL A 389 4.18 5.77 -27.67
C VAL A 389 3.00 5.13 -26.96
N SER A 390 1.97 5.91 -26.66
CA SER A 390 0.72 5.44 -26.07
C SER A 390 -0.46 6.33 -26.49
N THR A 391 -1.66 6.00 -26.02
CA THR A 391 -2.91 6.72 -26.32
C THR A 391 -2.89 8.16 -25.79
N ALA A 392 -3.55 9.07 -26.51
CA ALA A 392 -3.69 10.47 -26.12
C ALA A 392 -5.14 10.82 -25.78
N ARG A 393 -5.37 11.78 -24.87
CA ARG A 393 -6.72 12.12 -24.39
C ARG A 393 -7.62 12.68 -25.49
N THR A 394 -7.05 13.32 -26.50
CA THR A 394 -7.81 13.88 -27.63
C THR A 394 -8.07 12.87 -28.76
N GLY A 395 -7.67 11.60 -28.54
CA GLY A 395 -7.69 10.54 -29.54
C GLY A 395 -6.33 10.34 -30.21
N GLY A 396 -6.10 9.15 -30.77
CA GLY A 396 -4.83 8.81 -31.41
C GLY A 396 -3.72 8.60 -30.39
N TYR A 397 -2.49 8.92 -30.79
CA TYR A 397 -1.30 8.54 -30.02
C TYR A 397 -0.36 9.72 -29.80
N MET A 398 0.39 9.65 -28.70
CA MET A 398 1.47 10.58 -28.39
C MET A 398 2.67 9.84 -27.80
N THR A 399 3.82 10.48 -27.89
CA THR A 399 5.08 10.00 -27.34
C THR A 399 5.42 10.80 -26.10
N MET A 400 5.74 10.11 -25.01
CA MET A 400 6.21 10.72 -23.76
C MET A 400 7.48 10.04 -23.25
N SER A 401 8.28 10.78 -22.47
CA SER A 401 9.45 10.26 -21.75
C SER A 401 9.34 10.57 -20.26
N GLY A 402 9.51 9.56 -19.42
CA GLY A 402 9.45 9.67 -17.96
C GLY A 402 9.44 8.30 -17.28
N THR A 403 9.77 8.26 -15.99
CA THR A 403 9.51 7.07 -15.15
C THR A 403 8.02 6.76 -15.06
N SER A 404 7.16 7.77 -15.25
CA SER A 404 5.71 7.63 -15.43
C SER A 404 5.30 6.76 -16.63
N MET A 405 6.13 6.67 -17.67
CA MET A 405 5.88 5.78 -18.82
C MET A 405 6.44 4.37 -18.56
N ALA A 406 7.47 4.23 -17.73
CA ALA A 406 8.02 2.93 -17.33
C ALA A 406 7.10 2.20 -16.35
N THR A 407 6.54 2.92 -15.38
CA THR A 407 5.64 2.41 -14.34
C THR A 407 4.47 1.56 -14.87
N PRO A 408 3.65 2.02 -15.84
CA PRO A 408 2.55 1.23 -16.38
C PRO A 408 3.00 -0.05 -17.09
N HIS A 409 4.22 -0.13 -17.60
CA HIS A 409 4.72 -1.39 -18.16
C HIS A 409 4.83 -2.46 -17.06
N VAL A 410 5.31 -2.10 -15.85
CA VAL A 410 5.40 -3.02 -14.71
C VAL A 410 4.01 -3.41 -14.20
N ALA A 411 3.07 -2.46 -14.14
CA ALA A 411 1.67 -2.76 -13.83
C ALA A 411 1.06 -3.76 -14.83
N GLY A 412 1.32 -3.58 -16.13
CA GLY A 412 0.90 -4.51 -17.17
C GLY A 412 1.50 -5.89 -17.00
N VAL A 413 2.80 -6.01 -16.68
CA VAL A 413 3.41 -7.32 -16.41
C VAL A 413 2.81 -7.98 -15.17
N ALA A 414 2.51 -7.22 -14.11
CA ALA A 414 1.80 -7.76 -12.95
C ALA A 414 0.41 -8.33 -13.35
N ALA A 415 -0.31 -7.64 -14.23
CA ALA A 415 -1.58 -8.13 -14.75
C ALA A 415 -1.43 -9.41 -15.58
N LEU A 416 -0.43 -9.49 -16.47
CA LEU A 416 -0.11 -10.72 -17.21
C LEU A 416 0.23 -11.89 -16.28
N MET A 417 0.99 -11.63 -15.21
CA MET A 417 1.34 -12.65 -14.21
C MET A 417 0.13 -13.14 -13.42
N LEU A 418 -0.81 -12.24 -13.09
CA LEU A 418 -2.03 -12.57 -12.35
C LEU A 418 -3.10 -13.27 -13.22
N ASP A 419 -3.11 -13.01 -14.53
CA ASP A 419 -3.87 -13.80 -15.50
C ASP A 419 -3.31 -15.24 -15.55
N ALA A 420 -1.99 -15.37 -15.67
CA ALA A 420 -1.31 -16.67 -15.69
C ALA A 420 -1.42 -17.46 -14.38
N ASN A 421 -1.35 -16.78 -13.23
CA ASN A 421 -1.49 -17.39 -11.91
C ASN A 421 -2.17 -16.42 -10.93
N PRO A 422 -3.50 -16.53 -10.73
CA PRO A 422 -4.26 -15.59 -9.90
C PRO A 422 -3.96 -15.71 -8.40
N ASN A 423 -3.20 -16.73 -7.98
CA ASN A 423 -2.87 -17.00 -6.57
C ASN A 423 -1.51 -16.43 -6.13
N LEU A 424 -0.80 -15.74 -7.01
CA LEU A 424 0.45 -15.09 -6.63
C LEU A 424 0.20 -14.03 -5.56
N THR A 425 1.04 -14.04 -4.52
CA THR A 425 1.11 -12.94 -3.57
C THR A 425 1.89 -11.78 -4.19
N VAL A 426 1.65 -10.55 -3.70
CA VAL A 426 2.41 -9.37 -4.15
C VAL A 426 3.92 -9.57 -4.01
N ALA A 427 4.37 -10.16 -2.90
CA ALA A 427 5.78 -10.50 -2.69
C ALA A 427 6.32 -11.53 -3.70
N GLN A 428 5.49 -12.49 -4.15
CA GLN A 428 5.89 -13.43 -5.19
C GLN A 428 5.96 -12.75 -6.56
N ILE A 429 5.06 -11.82 -6.85
CA ILE A 429 5.08 -11.02 -8.09
C ILE A 429 6.40 -10.25 -8.16
N ASP A 430 6.70 -9.46 -7.11
CA ASP A 430 7.93 -8.68 -6.99
C ASP A 430 9.19 -9.56 -7.08
N GLN A 431 9.24 -10.65 -6.30
CA GLN A 431 10.33 -11.62 -6.35
C GLN A 431 10.59 -12.12 -7.78
N ILE A 432 9.54 -12.53 -8.49
CA ILE A 432 9.69 -13.09 -9.83
C ILE A 432 10.16 -12.02 -10.80
N MET A 433 9.57 -10.82 -10.77
CA MET A 433 9.96 -9.71 -11.63
C MET A 433 11.45 -9.40 -11.47
N GLU A 434 11.91 -9.26 -10.23
CA GLU A 434 13.31 -8.96 -9.95
C GLU A 434 14.27 -10.11 -10.32
N GLN A 435 13.90 -11.36 -10.03
CA GLN A 435 14.77 -12.52 -10.32
C GLN A 435 14.85 -12.89 -11.79
N THR A 436 13.90 -12.42 -12.61
CA THR A 436 13.82 -12.70 -14.05
C THR A 436 14.22 -11.50 -14.91
N ALA A 437 14.43 -10.33 -14.30
CA ALA A 437 14.85 -9.13 -14.98
C ALA A 437 16.18 -9.33 -15.74
N LEU A 438 16.29 -8.65 -16.88
CA LEU A 438 17.54 -8.55 -17.62
C LEU A 438 18.44 -7.53 -16.92
N ASP A 439 19.43 -8.03 -16.18
CA ASP A 439 20.48 -7.20 -15.57
C ASP A 439 21.27 -6.43 -16.65
N LEU A 440 21.27 -5.10 -16.56
CA LEU A 440 21.80 -4.19 -17.59
C LEU A 440 23.18 -3.62 -17.25
N LEU A 441 23.49 -3.51 -15.96
CA LEU A 441 24.71 -2.90 -15.45
C LEU A 441 25.67 -3.99 -14.99
N PRO A 442 26.86 -3.66 -14.45
CA PRO A 442 27.73 -4.70 -13.90
C PRO A 442 26.98 -5.56 -12.89
N THR A 443 27.19 -6.87 -12.95
CA THR A 443 26.32 -7.88 -12.33
C THR A 443 25.82 -7.53 -10.93
N GLY A 444 24.48 -7.53 -10.78
CA GLY A 444 23.74 -7.41 -9.53
C GLY A 444 22.88 -6.16 -9.42
N LYS A 445 21.91 -6.20 -8.50
CA LYS A 445 20.97 -5.10 -8.21
C LYS A 445 21.73 -3.81 -7.86
N ASP A 446 21.31 -2.70 -8.45
CA ASP A 446 21.99 -1.42 -8.35
C ASP A 446 21.04 -0.22 -8.21
N ASN A 447 21.57 0.94 -7.81
CA ASN A 447 20.79 2.17 -7.55
C ASN A 447 20.34 2.95 -8.81
N ALA A 448 20.56 2.40 -10.01
CA ALA A 448 20.18 3.01 -11.26
C ALA A 448 19.12 2.20 -12.01
N THR A 449 19.32 0.90 -12.14
CA THR A 449 18.37 0.01 -12.85
C THR A 449 17.61 -0.95 -11.93
N GLY A 450 17.91 -0.96 -10.64
CA GLY A 450 17.37 -1.98 -9.74
C GLY A 450 17.89 -3.35 -10.14
N SER A 451 17.00 -4.33 -10.24
CA SER A 451 17.34 -5.68 -10.72
C SER A 451 17.51 -5.76 -12.24
N GLY A 452 17.29 -4.65 -12.97
CA GLY A 452 17.45 -4.56 -14.41
C GLY A 452 16.14 -4.26 -15.14
N ARG A 453 16.12 -4.46 -16.46
CA ARG A 453 14.89 -4.28 -17.25
C ARG A 453 13.96 -5.47 -17.06
N ILE A 454 12.68 -5.20 -16.78
CA ILE A 454 11.65 -6.24 -16.69
C ILE A 454 11.55 -7.07 -17.99
N ASP A 455 11.33 -8.37 -17.84
CA ASP A 455 11.09 -9.34 -18.91
C ASP A 455 9.77 -10.07 -18.63
N ALA A 456 8.71 -9.66 -19.32
CA ALA A 456 7.35 -10.15 -19.13
C ALA A 456 7.24 -11.65 -19.38
N LEU A 457 7.91 -12.15 -20.44
CA LEU A 457 7.87 -13.56 -20.80
C LEU A 457 8.54 -14.41 -19.72
N ALA A 458 9.74 -14.02 -19.27
CA ALA A 458 10.45 -14.74 -18.22
C ALA A 458 9.66 -14.72 -16.90
N ALA A 459 9.08 -13.58 -16.54
CA ALA A 459 8.27 -13.42 -15.34
C ALA A 459 7.01 -14.31 -15.37
N VAL A 460 6.25 -14.30 -16.48
CA VAL A 460 5.03 -15.13 -16.62
C VAL A 460 5.35 -16.62 -16.66
N GLN A 461 6.45 -17.02 -17.32
CA GLN A 461 6.89 -18.42 -17.27
C GLN A 461 7.24 -18.86 -15.85
N ALA A 462 7.91 -18.02 -15.07
CA ALA A 462 8.20 -18.30 -13.66
C ALA A 462 6.92 -18.33 -12.80
N ALA A 463 5.96 -17.43 -13.05
CA ALA A 463 4.66 -17.42 -12.39
C ALA A 463 3.90 -18.74 -12.55
N LEU A 464 3.92 -19.34 -13.74
CA LEU A 464 3.30 -20.64 -14.03
C LEU A 464 3.98 -21.82 -13.30
N LEU A 465 5.23 -21.65 -12.89
CA LEU A 465 5.99 -22.65 -12.14
C LEU A 465 5.78 -22.53 -10.62
N VAL A 466 5.26 -21.39 -10.13
CA VAL A 466 4.83 -21.25 -8.76
C VAL A 466 3.65 -22.18 -8.54
N ARG A 467 3.95 -23.34 -8.01
CA ARG A 467 2.93 -24.24 -7.52
C ARG A 467 2.22 -23.49 -6.41
N VAL A 468 0.90 -23.38 -6.52
CA VAL A 468 0.08 -23.46 -5.31
C VAL A 468 0.64 -24.67 -4.59
N GLU A 469 1.18 -24.52 -3.39
CA GLU A 469 1.23 -25.69 -2.52
C GLU A 469 -0.22 -26.13 -2.40
N GLU A 470 -0.67 -27.02 -3.30
CA GLU A 470 -1.77 -27.90 -3.03
C GLU A 470 -1.38 -28.48 -1.69
N SER A 471 -2.06 -28.03 -0.66
CA SER A 471 -2.02 -28.52 0.70
C SER A 471 -1.57 -29.97 0.72
N VAL A 472 -0.26 -30.20 0.86
CA VAL A 472 0.27 -31.54 0.98
C VAL A 472 -0.11 -31.96 2.39
N GLY A 473 -1.26 -32.59 2.48
CA GLY A 473 -1.87 -33.02 3.72
C GLY A 473 -2.83 -31.98 4.27
N LEU A 474 -4.11 -32.33 4.23
CA LEU A 474 -5.04 -32.11 5.33
C LEU A 474 -4.31 -32.20 6.67
N VAL A 475 -3.87 -31.06 7.21
CA VAL A 475 -4.27 -30.76 8.57
C VAL A 475 -5.57 -30.00 8.34
N PRO A 476 -6.74 -30.50 8.80
CA PRO A 476 -7.88 -29.60 8.86
C PRO A 476 -7.39 -28.36 9.63
N ALA A 477 -7.86 -27.16 9.34
CA ALA A 477 -7.71 -26.10 10.32
C ALA A 477 -8.90 -26.19 11.30
N PRO A 478 -8.92 -27.05 12.35
CA PRO A 478 -9.64 -26.70 13.55
C PRO A 478 -8.68 -25.81 14.34
N GLY A 479 -8.38 -24.64 13.80
CA GLY A 479 -7.53 -23.67 14.48
C GLY A 479 -8.35 -22.92 15.52
N VAL A 480 -7.81 -22.82 16.72
CA VAL A 480 -8.13 -21.73 17.63
C VAL A 480 -7.08 -20.66 17.34
N LEU A 481 -7.50 -19.43 17.04
CA LEU A 481 -6.59 -18.30 16.82
C LEU A 481 -6.96 -17.17 17.75
N MET A 482 -5.97 -16.58 18.40
CA MET A 482 -6.18 -15.50 19.35
C MET A 482 -5.44 -14.25 18.90
N SER A 483 -6.12 -13.09 18.92
CA SER A 483 -5.49 -11.81 18.63
C SER A 483 -4.44 -11.46 19.69
N ALA A 484 -3.63 -10.43 19.39
CA ALA A 484 -2.86 -9.77 20.44
C ALA A 484 -3.78 -9.24 21.56
N ILE A 485 -3.23 -9.19 22.78
CA ILE A 485 -3.91 -8.62 23.95
C ILE A 485 -3.80 -7.09 23.87
N ASN A 486 -4.93 -6.38 23.98
CA ASN A 486 -4.99 -4.92 23.84
C ASN A 486 -5.74 -4.27 25.02
N PRO A 487 -5.16 -3.30 25.76
CA PRO A 487 -3.79 -2.79 25.62
C PRO A 487 -2.75 -3.79 26.13
N ASN A 488 -1.56 -3.75 25.54
CA ASN A 488 -0.37 -4.41 26.05
C ASN A 488 0.77 -3.37 26.09
N PRO A 489 1.14 -2.85 27.28
CA PRO A 489 0.89 -3.44 28.60
C PRO A 489 -0.54 -3.29 29.16
N VAL A 490 -0.98 -4.29 29.93
CA VAL A 490 -2.27 -4.36 30.62
C VAL A 490 -2.16 -3.70 32.00
N SER A 491 -2.95 -2.66 32.25
CA SER A 491 -2.96 -1.95 33.56
C SER A 491 -4.26 -2.01 34.34
N GLY A 492 -5.35 -2.44 33.71
CA GLY A 492 -6.66 -2.58 34.37
C GLY A 492 -7.52 -3.65 33.71
N SER A 493 -7.80 -3.47 32.43
CA SER A 493 -8.45 -4.49 31.60
C SER A 493 -7.74 -4.62 30.27
N ALA A 494 -7.94 -5.75 29.60
CA ALA A 494 -7.51 -5.97 28.24
C ALA A 494 -8.55 -6.77 27.48
N MET A 495 -8.59 -6.53 26.17
CA MET A 495 -9.46 -7.20 25.22
C MET A 495 -8.61 -8.05 24.28
N PHE A 496 -9.19 -9.14 23.81
CA PHE A 496 -8.66 -9.94 22.72
C PHE A 496 -9.81 -10.64 22.01
N GLN A 497 -9.57 -11.01 20.77
CA GLN A 497 -10.50 -11.79 19.96
C GLN A 497 -10.01 -13.24 19.87
N LEU A 498 -10.96 -14.16 19.86
CA LEU A 498 -10.75 -15.58 19.67
C LEU A 498 -11.55 -16.03 18.45
N TYR A 499 -10.86 -16.50 17.42
CA TYR A 499 -11.48 -17.19 16.30
C TYR A 499 -11.43 -18.71 16.51
N THR A 500 -12.51 -19.41 16.18
CA THR A 500 -12.53 -20.86 16.10
C THR A 500 -13.27 -21.34 14.85
N GLY A 501 -12.70 -22.33 14.16
CA GLY A 501 -13.29 -22.93 12.96
C GLY A 501 -14.52 -23.81 13.23
N GLU A 502 -14.69 -24.32 14.45
CA GLU A 502 -15.82 -25.18 14.84
C GLU A 502 -16.42 -24.72 16.16
N ALA A 503 -17.74 -24.93 16.32
CA ALA A 503 -18.39 -24.69 17.60
C ALA A 503 -17.80 -25.62 18.68
N GLY A 504 -17.58 -25.08 19.87
CA GLY A 504 -16.93 -25.83 20.93
C GLY A 504 -16.86 -25.08 22.24
N ARG A 505 -16.47 -25.80 23.30
CA ARG A 505 -16.30 -25.20 24.61
C ARG A 505 -14.93 -24.53 24.70
N ALA A 506 -14.94 -23.21 24.83
CA ALA A 506 -13.74 -22.43 25.07
C ALA A 506 -13.32 -22.50 26.55
N ARG A 507 -12.01 -22.62 26.77
CA ARG A 507 -11.36 -22.50 28.07
C ARG A 507 -10.20 -21.52 27.94
N ILE A 508 -10.26 -20.43 28.68
CA ILE A 508 -9.27 -19.35 28.58
C ILE A 508 -8.61 -19.12 29.94
N GLU A 509 -7.29 -19.22 29.96
CA GLU A 509 -6.48 -19.22 31.18
C GLU A 509 -5.28 -18.27 31.04
N VAL A 510 -4.86 -17.68 32.15
CA VAL A 510 -3.69 -16.80 32.24
C VAL A 510 -2.58 -17.48 33.03
N PHE A 511 -1.37 -17.47 32.47
CA PHE A 511 -0.17 -18.09 33.03
C PHE A 511 0.90 -17.06 33.39
N ASP A 512 1.63 -17.32 34.46
CA ASP A 512 2.92 -16.65 34.70
C ASP A 512 4.07 -17.30 33.91
N LEU A 513 5.26 -16.71 33.98
CA LEU A 513 6.48 -17.22 33.33
C LEU A 513 6.90 -18.63 33.77
N THR A 514 6.40 -19.12 34.89
CA THR A 514 6.68 -20.48 35.38
C THR A 514 5.68 -21.52 34.86
N GLY A 515 4.66 -21.07 34.10
CA GLY A 515 3.59 -21.91 33.58
C GLY A 515 2.49 -22.21 34.60
N ARG A 516 2.44 -21.46 35.72
CA ARG A 516 1.36 -21.59 36.70
C ARG A 516 0.16 -20.75 36.27
N ILE A 517 -1.04 -21.32 36.37
CA ILE A 517 -2.30 -20.59 36.17
C ILE A 517 -2.48 -19.57 37.29
N VAL A 518 -2.65 -18.31 36.92
CA VAL A 518 -2.80 -17.17 37.84
C VAL A 518 -4.17 -16.49 37.72
N SER A 519 -4.91 -16.73 36.65
CA SER A 519 -6.29 -16.28 36.47
C SER A 519 -7.00 -17.14 35.43
N ASP A 520 -8.31 -17.27 35.55
CA ASP A 520 -9.19 -17.82 34.52
C ASP A 520 -10.07 -16.71 33.94
N ILE A 521 -10.37 -16.76 32.64
CA ILE A 521 -11.30 -15.84 31.99
C ILE A 521 -12.59 -16.62 31.72
N PRO A 522 -13.73 -16.20 32.31
CA PRO A 522 -15.01 -16.86 32.10
C PRO A 522 -15.29 -17.05 30.61
N SER A 523 -15.41 -18.30 30.20
CA SER A 523 -15.65 -18.75 28.83
C SER A 523 -16.62 -19.93 28.86
N GLY A 524 -17.32 -20.15 27.74
CA GLY A 524 -18.37 -21.15 27.62
C GLY A 524 -18.37 -21.79 26.24
N ASP A 525 -19.52 -22.36 25.85
CA ASP A 525 -19.71 -22.83 24.49
C ASP A 525 -19.76 -21.62 23.54
N ILE A 526 -18.90 -21.64 22.52
CA ILE A 526 -18.84 -20.62 21.48
C ILE A 526 -19.17 -21.25 20.12
N ALA A 527 -19.83 -20.50 19.25
CA ALA A 527 -20.06 -20.90 17.87
C ALA A 527 -18.77 -20.78 17.04
N SER A 528 -18.72 -21.37 15.85
CA SER A 528 -17.67 -21.06 14.88
C SER A 528 -17.69 -19.57 14.52
N GLY A 529 -16.53 -18.96 14.33
CA GLY A 529 -16.37 -17.52 14.07
C GLY A 529 -15.56 -16.81 15.16
N THR A 530 -15.56 -15.47 15.12
CA THR A 530 -14.76 -14.61 16.01
C THR A 530 -15.58 -14.15 17.21
N HIS A 531 -14.99 -14.21 18.41
CA HIS A 531 -15.60 -13.82 19.68
C HIS A 531 -14.68 -12.90 20.47
N SER A 532 -15.20 -11.79 20.98
CA SER A 532 -14.45 -10.83 21.79
C SER A 532 -14.53 -11.16 23.28
N PHE A 533 -13.39 -11.11 23.96
CA PHE A 533 -13.27 -11.33 25.40
C PHE A 533 -12.64 -10.11 26.06
N ILE A 534 -13.16 -9.75 27.22
CA ILE A 534 -12.58 -8.73 28.10
C ILE A 534 -12.07 -9.42 29.36
N TRP A 535 -10.80 -9.20 29.65
CA TRP A 535 -10.14 -9.65 30.87
C TRP A 535 -9.88 -8.47 31.79
N ASN A 536 -10.31 -8.57 33.04
CA ASN A 536 -9.99 -7.60 34.08
C ASN A 536 -8.84 -8.13 34.95
N LEU A 537 -7.81 -7.31 35.14
CA LEU A 537 -6.60 -7.64 35.87
C LEU A 537 -6.90 -7.91 37.36
N PRO A 538 -6.68 -9.15 37.87
CA PRO A 538 -7.04 -9.50 39.25
C PRO A 538 -6.20 -8.78 40.31
N GLU A 539 -6.83 -8.34 41.42
CA GLU A 539 -6.24 -7.61 42.57
C GLU A 539 -4.95 -8.19 43.20
N GLY A 540 -4.56 -9.43 42.91
CA GLY A 540 -3.33 -10.06 43.41
C GLY A 540 -2.18 -10.18 42.40
N MET A 541 -2.38 -9.83 41.13
CA MET A 541 -1.40 -10.05 40.06
C MET A 541 -0.37 -8.91 40.01
N GLY A 542 0.92 -9.26 40.06
CA GLY A 542 2.03 -8.30 40.07
C GLY A 542 2.57 -7.96 38.68
N ASN A 543 3.45 -6.96 38.59
CA ASN A 543 4.05 -6.54 37.32
C ASN A 543 4.90 -7.65 36.72
N GLY A 544 4.80 -7.87 35.41
CA GLY A 544 5.56 -8.93 34.76
C GLY A 544 4.99 -9.36 33.41
N ILE A 545 5.62 -10.37 32.82
CA ILE A 545 5.14 -11.01 31.59
C ILE A 545 4.22 -12.16 31.97
N TYR A 546 3.08 -12.23 31.29
CA TYR A 546 2.07 -13.27 31.42
C TYR A 546 1.66 -13.76 30.04
N PHE A 547 0.99 -14.90 29.99
CA PHE A 547 0.47 -15.48 28.76
C PHE A 547 -1.00 -15.80 28.93
N ILE A 548 -1.84 -15.40 27.97
CA ILE A 548 -3.22 -15.89 27.87
C ILE A 548 -3.19 -17.06 26.91
N ARG A 549 -3.81 -18.19 27.29
CA ARG A 549 -4.01 -19.34 26.41
C ARG A 549 -5.50 -19.63 26.30
N SER A 550 -5.98 -19.68 25.06
CA SER A 550 -7.34 -20.10 24.75
C SER A 550 -7.32 -21.52 24.20
N THR A 551 -8.22 -22.38 24.66
CA THR A 551 -8.37 -23.76 24.19
C THR A 551 -9.81 -24.03 23.80
N VAL A 552 -10.05 -24.53 22.59
CA VAL A 552 -11.38 -24.97 22.10
C VAL A 552 -11.21 -26.36 21.50
N ASN A 553 -12.05 -27.31 21.90
CA ASN A 553 -12.02 -28.70 21.41
C ASN A 553 -10.62 -29.37 21.49
N GLY A 554 -9.79 -28.98 22.46
CA GLY A 554 -8.45 -29.53 22.67
C GLY A 554 -7.33 -28.86 21.84
N VAL A 555 -7.66 -27.88 20.99
CA VAL A 555 -6.70 -27.06 20.26
C VAL A 555 -6.50 -25.75 21.01
N SER A 556 -5.24 -25.30 21.14
CA SER A 556 -4.91 -24.12 21.91
C SER A 556 -4.05 -23.12 21.15
N ASP A 557 -4.27 -21.84 21.42
CA ASP A 557 -3.39 -20.74 21.00
C ASP A 557 -3.07 -19.82 22.17
N THR A 558 -1.92 -19.16 22.12
CA THR A 558 -1.35 -18.41 23.25
C THR A 558 -0.83 -17.04 22.82
N ALA A 559 -1.27 -15.99 23.52
CA ALA A 559 -0.79 -14.63 23.32
C ALA A 559 -0.01 -14.15 24.55
N ARG A 560 1.07 -13.41 24.31
CA ARG A 560 1.88 -12.78 25.36
C ARG A 560 1.27 -11.44 25.76
N MET A 561 1.29 -11.14 27.05
CA MET A 561 0.99 -9.81 27.57
C MET A 561 1.99 -9.37 28.65
N THR A 562 2.18 -8.06 28.78
CA THR A 562 2.91 -7.44 29.87
C THR A 562 1.89 -6.82 30.81
N VAL A 563 1.89 -7.18 32.10
CA VAL A 563 1.02 -6.57 33.11
C VAL A 563 1.80 -5.49 33.85
N VAL A 564 1.19 -4.31 34.00
CA VAL A 564 1.77 -3.16 34.69
C VAL A 564 0.69 -2.55 35.60
N ARG A 565 0.85 -2.77 36.89
CA ARG A 565 0.14 -2.10 37.97
C ARG A 565 0.84 -0.87 38.49
#